data_AF-A0AAD8D8I6-F1
#
_entry.id   AF-A0AAD8D8I6-F1
#
_cell.length_a   1.000
_cell.length_b   1.000
_cell.length_c   1.000
_cell.angle_alpha   90.00
_cell.angle_beta   90.00
_cell.angle_gamma   90.00
#
_symmetry.space_group_name_H-M   'P 1'
#
loop_
_entity.id
_entity.type
_entity.pdbx_description
1 polymer ?
#
loop_
_entity_poly.entity_id
_entity_poly.type
_entity_poly.pdbx_seq_one_letter_code
_entity_poly.pdbx_strand_id
1 'polypeptide(L)'
;MDILKSSRADLCKWLSVDPDLILEKVEDMITAKKYKEIQKQSAIEKKIDCLLEFIVEKEERCKEFLEILRTVQDRYPQLQTLFGESGKGDVHHCVQVDGGSIAIAPFIRSSVVSDFNMPVNIKTSSVCSSNKPMPSSTSADKGNSNGQRGNHFEVRTTNGSNVVAPVIMTGKVGGINMPINIDQSTTSSRSGGACTTSGPEKNISIEEADALVPDKMAFLKASQPSLVQKVKNIGPLTDQILGNGFSDEMVSNIRSVEPEAKQMRKILEYTTTKSVAMKVFSALLENEPYVMKELVEDYSKKYSKK
;
A
#
# COMPACT_ATOMS: atom_id res chain seq x y z
N MET A 1 -12.29 -24.65 -5.88
CA MET A 1 -13.64 -24.74 -6.47
C MET A 1 -14.51 -23.59 -5.97
N ASP A 2 -14.43 -23.26 -4.68
CA ASP A 2 -15.09 -22.06 -4.13
C ASP A 2 -14.59 -20.74 -4.73
N ILE A 3 -13.38 -20.73 -5.30
CA ILE A 3 -12.78 -19.54 -5.94
C ILE A 3 -13.65 -19.06 -7.11
N LEU A 4 -13.93 -19.92 -8.10
CA LEU A 4 -14.76 -19.56 -9.27
C LEU A 4 -16.18 -19.13 -8.85
N LYS A 5 -16.77 -19.80 -7.84
CA LYS A 5 -18.08 -19.46 -7.30
C LYS A 5 -18.08 -18.10 -6.59
N SER A 6 -17.06 -17.85 -5.78
CA SER A 6 -16.93 -16.63 -4.96
C SER A 6 -16.52 -15.41 -5.78
N SER A 7 -15.78 -15.61 -6.88
CA SER A 7 -15.32 -14.56 -7.79
C SER A 7 -16.12 -14.48 -9.09
N ARG A 8 -17.31 -15.10 -9.17
CA ARG A 8 -18.11 -15.17 -10.40
C ARG A 8 -18.42 -13.79 -10.98
N ALA A 9 -18.85 -12.84 -10.14
CA ALA A 9 -19.20 -11.49 -10.58
C ALA A 9 -17.98 -10.73 -11.14
N ASP A 10 -16.84 -10.87 -10.45
CA ASP A 10 -15.58 -10.24 -10.88
C ASP A 10 -15.07 -10.86 -12.18
N LEU A 11 -15.09 -12.19 -12.29
CA LEU A 11 -14.75 -12.91 -13.53
C LEU A 11 -15.65 -12.52 -14.68
N CYS A 12 -16.95 -12.37 -14.44
CA CYS A 12 -17.88 -11.91 -15.46
C CYS A 12 -17.47 -10.55 -16.00
N LYS A 13 -17.12 -9.61 -15.11
CA LYS A 13 -16.65 -8.28 -15.48
C LYS A 13 -15.31 -8.30 -16.22
N TRP A 14 -14.33 -9.07 -15.73
CA TRP A 14 -12.99 -9.13 -16.31
C TRP A 14 -12.99 -9.75 -17.72
N LEU A 15 -13.68 -10.88 -17.88
CA LEU A 15 -13.73 -11.60 -19.14
C LEU A 15 -14.65 -10.94 -20.18
N SER A 16 -15.55 -10.05 -19.74
CA SER A 16 -16.39 -9.25 -20.66
C SER A 16 -15.59 -8.23 -21.47
N VAL A 17 -14.31 -7.99 -21.14
CA VAL A 17 -13.43 -7.12 -21.91
C VAL A 17 -13.13 -7.70 -23.30
N ASP A 18 -12.96 -9.03 -23.41
CA ASP A 18 -12.69 -9.72 -24.68
C ASP A 18 -13.33 -11.13 -24.70
N PRO A 19 -14.67 -11.21 -24.79
CA PRO A 19 -15.38 -12.48 -24.63
C PRO A 19 -15.03 -13.51 -25.70
N ASP A 20 -14.60 -13.07 -26.89
CA ASP A 20 -14.34 -13.96 -28.01
C ASP A 20 -13.03 -14.74 -27.78
N LEU A 21 -12.00 -14.09 -27.21
CA LEU A 21 -10.74 -14.75 -26.85
C LEU A 21 -10.95 -15.88 -25.83
N ILE A 22 -11.74 -15.65 -24.79
CA ILE A 22 -12.00 -16.70 -23.79
C ILE A 22 -12.88 -17.81 -24.37
N LEU A 23 -13.85 -17.47 -25.23
CA LEU A 23 -14.72 -18.44 -25.90
C LEU A 23 -13.93 -19.34 -26.86
N GLU A 24 -12.97 -18.79 -27.60
CA GLU A 24 -12.05 -19.58 -28.44
C GLU A 24 -11.26 -20.59 -27.61
N LYS A 25 -10.73 -20.18 -26.45
CA LYS A 25 -9.92 -21.06 -25.60
C LYS A 25 -10.72 -22.14 -24.89
N VAL A 26 -12.01 -21.91 -24.61
CA VAL A 26 -12.89 -22.89 -23.94
C VAL A 26 -13.71 -23.72 -24.92
N GLU A 27 -13.56 -23.53 -26.23
CA GLU A 27 -14.35 -24.22 -27.26
C GLU A 27 -14.29 -25.74 -27.10
N ASP A 28 -13.09 -26.30 -26.90
CA ASP A 28 -12.87 -27.73 -26.70
C ASP A 28 -13.36 -28.25 -25.34
N MET A 29 -13.53 -27.33 -24.37
CA MET A 29 -13.95 -27.66 -23.01
C MET A 29 -15.48 -27.79 -22.90
N ILE A 30 -16.23 -27.11 -23.78
CA ILE A 30 -17.70 -27.09 -23.75
C ILE A 30 -18.29 -27.84 -24.95
N THR A 31 -19.48 -28.43 -24.76
CA THR A 31 -20.14 -29.14 -25.88
C THR A 31 -20.54 -28.14 -26.97
N ALA A 32 -20.37 -28.49 -28.24
CA ALA A 32 -20.75 -27.65 -29.39
C ALA A 32 -22.19 -27.09 -29.32
N LYS A 33 -23.12 -27.84 -28.69
CA LYS A 33 -24.48 -27.38 -28.41
C LYS A 33 -24.51 -26.17 -27.45
N LYS A 34 -23.74 -26.23 -26.37
CA LYS A 34 -23.65 -25.16 -25.36
C LYS A 34 -22.85 -23.97 -25.88
N TYR A 35 -21.79 -24.21 -26.64
CA TYR A 35 -21.04 -23.15 -27.33
C TYR A 35 -21.96 -22.28 -28.20
N LYS A 36 -22.80 -22.90 -29.04
CA LYS A 36 -23.79 -22.19 -29.87
C LYS A 36 -24.86 -21.47 -29.04
N GLU A 37 -25.24 -21.99 -27.88
CA GLU A 37 -26.20 -21.36 -26.97
C GLU A 37 -25.62 -20.09 -26.32
N ILE A 38 -24.34 -20.14 -25.93
CA ILE A 38 -23.60 -19.00 -25.39
C ILE A 38 -23.40 -17.94 -26.48
N GLN A 39 -22.97 -18.32 -27.68
CA GLN A 39 -22.79 -17.37 -28.79
C GLN A 39 -24.07 -16.63 -29.20
N LYS A 40 -25.25 -17.26 -29.03
CA LYS A 40 -26.55 -16.65 -29.32
C LYS A 40 -26.95 -15.53 -28.35
N GLN A 41 -26.30 -15.41 -27.19
CA GLN A 41 -26.61 -14.34 -26.26
C GLN A 41 -26.23 -12.99 -26.87
N SER A 42 -27.14 -12.02 -26.84
CA SER A 42 -26.91 -10.69 -27.42
C SER A 42 -26.02 -9.80 -26.55
N ALA A 43 -26.01 -10.02 -25.24
CA ALA A 43 -25.20 -9.25 -24.30
C ALA A 43 -23.89 -9.99 -23.96
N ILE A 44 -22.77 -9.28 -24.05
CA ILE A 44 -21.44 -9.81 -23.76
C ILE A 44 -21.35 -10.38 -22.35
N GLU A 45 -21.83 -9.64 -21.35
CA GLU A 45 -21.82 -10.09 -19.95
C GLU A 45 -22.64 -11.37 -19.77
N LYS A 46 -23.77 -11.51 -20.48
CA LYS A 46 -24.58 -12.73 -20.44
C LYS A 46 -23.88 -13.92 -21.08
N LYS A 47 -23.06 -13.71 -22.14
CA LYS A 47 -22.24 -14.78 -22.73
C LYS A 47 -21.30 -15.36 -21.68
N ILE A 48 -20.57 -14.49 -20.99
CA ILE A 48 -19.61 -14.88 -19.97
C ILE A 48 -20.30 -15.49 -18.75
N ASP A 49 -21.40 -14.90 -18.29
CA ASP A 49 -22.14 -15.44 -17.15
C ASP A 49 -22.68 -16.85 -17.42
N CYS A 50 -23.24 -17.10 -18.61
CA CYS A 50 -23.66 -18.44 -19.03
C CYS A 50 -22.49 -19.43 -19.14
N LEU A 51 -21.33 -18.96 -19.61
CA LEU A 51 -20.11 -19.78 -19.66
C LEU A 51 -19.66 -20.18 -18.24
N LEU A 52 -19.57 -19.21 -17.33
CA LEU A 52 -19.15 -19.44 -15.95
C LEU A 52 -20.14 -20.36 -15.22
N GLU A 53 -21.44 -20.18 -15.42
CA GLU A 53 -22.47 -21.04 -14.85
C GLU A 53 -22.29 -22.51 -15.27
N PHE A 54 -22.09 -22.75 -16.57
CA PHE A 54 -21.87 -24.09 -17.10
C PHE A 54 -20.60 -24.75 -16.52
N ILE A 55 -19.52 -24.00 -16.42
CA ILE A 55 -18.24 -24.52 -15.90
C ILE A 55 -18.34 -24.80 -14.39
N VAL A 56 -19.03 -23.93 -13.65
CA VAL A 56 -19.25 -24.08 -12.21
C VAL A 56 -20.15 -25.27 -11.89
N GLU A 57 -21.13 -25.57 -12.76
CA GLU A 57 -21.98 -26.76 -12.65
C GLU A 57 -21.19 -28.06 -12.88
N LYS A 58 -20.14 -28.00 -13.72
CA LYS A 58 -19.29 -29.13 -14.10
C LYS A 58 -17.95 -29.08 -13.35
N GLU A 59 -17.92 -29.61 -12.11
CA GLU A 59 -16.74 -29.56 -11.24
C GLU A 59 -15.44 -30.04 -11.91
N GLU A 60 -15.51 -31.06 -12.77
CA GLU A 60 -14.36 -31.60 -13.51
C GLU A 60 -13.71 -30.58 -14.45
N ARG A 61 -14.51 -29.66 -15.01
CA ARG A 61 -14.07 -28.63 -15.96
C ARG A 61 -13.55 -27.37 -15.28
N CYS A 62 -13.82 -27.18 -13.99
CA CYS A 62 -13.33 -26.02 -13.25
C CYS A 62 -11.80 -25.93 -13.23
N LYS A 63 -11.10 -27.07 -13.11
CA LYS A 63 -9.61 -27.09 -13.09
C LYS A 63 -9.03 -26.73 -14.45
N GLU A 64 -9.56 -27.34 -15.50
CA GLU A 64 -9.19 -27.09 -16.89
C GLU A 64 -9.42 -25.61 -17.24
N PHE A 65 -10.56 -25.06 -16.82
CA PHE A 65 -10.86 -23.63 -17.00
C PHE A 65 -9.90 -22.70 -16.26
N LEU A 66 -9.49 -23.05 -15.03
CA LEU A 66 -8.51 -22.25 -14.29
C LEU A 66 -7.15 -22.23 -14.98
N GLU A 67 -6.72 -23.34 -15.60
CA GLU A 67 -5.51 -23.36 -16.42
C GLU A 67 -5.66 -22.50 -17.67
N ILE A 68 -6.82 -22.53 -18.34
CA ILE A 68 -7.12 -21.63 -19.46
C ILE A 68 -7.00 -20.16 -19.01
N LEU A 69 -7.63 -19.79 -17.90
CA LEU A 69 -7.54 -18.45 -17.30
C LEU A 69 -6.09 -18.06 -16.99
N ARG A 70 -5.25 -19.02 -16.60
CA ARG A 70 -3.81 -18.81 -16.37
C ARG A 70 -3.07 -18.48 -17.67
N THR A 71 -3.40 -19.15 -18.77
CA THR A 71 -2.77 -18.89 -20.08
C THR A 71 -3.15 -17.55 -20.70
N VAL A 72 -4.29 -16.97 -20.33
CA VAL A 72 -4.77 -15.69 -20.87
C VAL A 72 -4.50 -14.51 -19.93
N GLN A 73 -3.75 -14.69 -18.84
CA GLN A 73 -3.46 -13.62 -17.87
C GLN A 73 -2.87 -12.36 -18.49
N ASP A 74 -2.05 -12.48 -19.54
CA ASP A 74 -1.43 -11.34 -20.21
C ASP A 74 -2.47 -10.41 -20.86
N ARG A 75 -3.63 -10.95 -21.23
CA ARG A 75 -4.76 -10.21 -21.82
C ARG A 75 -5.76 -9.72 -20.78
N TYR A 76 -5.71 -10.29 -19.58
CA TYR A 76 -6.55 -9.94 -18.45
C TYR A 76 -5.70 -9.74 -17.19
N PRO A 77 -5.03 -8.58 -17.04
CA PRO A 77 -4.18 -8.31 -15.89
C PRO A 77 -4.92 -8.48 -14.55
N GLN A 78 -6.24 -8.29 -14.55
CA GLN A 78 -7.08 -8.47 -13.37
C GLN A 78 -7.09 -9.92 -12.87
N LEU A 79 -6.88 -10.91 -13.75
CA LEU A 79 -6.77 -12.32 -13.35
C LEU A 79 -5.57 -12.59 -12.45
N GLN A 80 -4.52 -11.76 -12.48
CA GLN A 80 -3.38 -11.90 -11.57
C GLN A 80 -3.83 -11.78 -10.11
N THR A 81 -4.88 -11.00 -9.82
CA THR A 81 -5.44 -10.91 -8.47
C THR A 81 -6.15 -12.19 -8.02
N LEU A 82 -6.64 -12.99 -8.96
CA LEU A 82 -7.29 -14.29 -8.70
C LEU A 82 -6.26 -15.38 -8.39
N PHE A 83 -5.11 -15.34 -9.05
CA PHE A 83 -4.04 -16.33 -8.94
C PHE A 83 -2.89 -15.90 -8.02
N GLY A 84 -2.96 -14.70 -7.44
CA GLY A 84 -2.05 -14.23 -6.40
C GLY A 84 -1.97 -15.26 -5.27
N GLU A 85 -0.75 -15.66 -4.94
CA GLU A 85 -0.39 -16.88 -4.22
C GLU A 85 -1.26 -17.18 -2.97
N SER A 86 -2.28 -18.01 -3.15
CA SER A 86 -2.82 -18.83 -2.07
C SER A 86 -1.84 -19.98 -1.80
N GLY A 87 -0.67 -19.65 -1.28
CA GLY A 87 0.43 -20.57 -1.02
C GLY A 87 0.11 -21.59 0.08
N LYS A 88 -0.11 -22.85 -0.33
CA LYS A 88 0.05 -24.06 0.51
C LYS A 88 1.51 -24.52 0.62
N GLY A 89 2.46 -23.64 0.32
CA GLY A 89 3.88 -23.83 0.59
C GLY A 89 4.25 -23.07 1.85
N ASP A 90 5.20 -23.61 2.61
CA ASP A 90 5.84 -22.88 3.71
C ASP A 90 6.62 -21.71 3.09
N VAL A 91 5.99 -20.54 3.00
CA VAL A 91 6.60 -19.36 2.36
C VAL A 91 7.29 -18.55 3.45
N HIS A 92 8.62 -18.54 3.38
CA HIS A 92 9.46 -17.66 4.20
C HIS A 92 9.55 -16.29 3.53
N HIS A 93 8.75 -15.35 3.99
CA HIS A 93 8.80 -13.96 3.51
C HIS A 93 9.80 -13.18 4.36
N CYS A 94 10.92 -12.78 3.73
CA CYS A 94 11.90 -11.89 4.35
C CYS A 94 11.86 -10.52 3.67
N VAL A 95 11.62 -9.46 4.44
CA VAL A 95 11.68 -8.08 3.97
C VAL A 95 12.84 -7.38 4.69
N GLN A 96 13.80 -6.88 3.91
CA GLN A 96 14.89 -6.06 4.43
C GLN A 96 14.62 -4.60 4.07
N VAL A 97 14.56 -3.74 5.08
CA VAL A 97 14.43 -2.28 4.92
C VAL A 97 15.55 -1.56 5.66
N ASP A 98 16.08 -0.52 5.03
CA ASP A 98 17.11 0.35 5.58
C ASP A 98 16.68 1.84 5.53
N GLY A 99 17.41 2.68 6.26
CA GLY A 99 17.36 4.14 6.12
C GLY A 99 16.05 4.81 6.53
N GLY A 100 15.35 4.34 7.57
CA GLY A 100 14.10 4.95 8.02
C GLY A 100 12.89 4.59 7.15
N SER A 101 13.04 3.63 6.23
CA SER A 101 11.98 3.19 5.34
C SER A 101 10.83 2.50 6.10
N ILE A 102 9.64 2.54 5.51
CA ILE A 102 8.46 1.84 6.03
C ILE A 102 8.42 0.44 5.41
N ALA A 103 8.56 -0.60 6.23
CA ALA A 103 8.25 -1.96 5.84
C ALA A 103 6.75 -2.19 5.99
N ILE A 104 6.05 -2.37 4.88
CA ILE A 104 4.64 -2.76 4.87
C ILE A 104 4.60 -4.28 4.79
N ALA A 105 4.12 -4.92 5.85
CA ALA A 105 3.89 -6.35 5.85
C ALA A 105 2.82 -6.73 4.79
N PRO A 106 2.86 -7.96 4.24
CA PRO A 106 2.02 -8.36 3.12
C PRO A 106 0.53 -8.24 3.42
N PHE A 107 -0.24 -7.90 2.38
CA PHE A 107 -1.70 -7.88 2.43
C PHE A 107 -2.23 -9.30 2.29
N ILE A 108 -2.91 -9.82 3.31
CA ILE A 108 -3.40 -11.19 3.33
C ILE A 108 -4.91 -11.16 3.09
N ARG A 109 -5.35 -11.65 1.94
CA ARG A 109 -6.78 -11.84 1.64
C ARG A 109 -7.08 -13.33 1.62
N SER A 110 -7.87 -13.82 2.58
CA SER A 110 -8.23 -15.24 2.68
C SER A 110 -9.72 -15.45 2.91
N SER A 111 -10.34 -16.37 2.18
CA SER A 111 -11.79 -16.59 2.25
C SER A 111 -12.22 -17.50 3.40
N VAL A 112 -11.37 -18.43 3.87
CA VAL A 112 -11.65 -19.30 5.05
C VAL A 112 -10.33 -19.76 5.67
N VAL A 113 -10.11 -19.50 6.97
CA VAL A 113 -9.03 -20.11 7.73
C VAL A 113 -9.55 -20.58 9.09
N SER A 114 -9.41 -21.88 9.40
CA SER A 114 -9.33 -22.33 10.80
C SER A 114 -8.12 -21.69 11.46
N ASP A 115 -8.12 -21.59 12.80
CA ASP A 115 -7.12 -20.89 13.64
C ASP A 115 -5.81 -20.50 12.92
N PHE A 116 -5.62 -19.20 12.73
CA PHE A 116 -4.52 -18.64 11.97
C PHE A 116 -3.38 -18.24 12.91
N ASN A 117 -2.22 -18.90 12.78
CA ASN A 117 -1.01 -18.54 13.54
C ASN A 117 0.06 -18.01 12.58
N MET A 118 0.48 -16.76 12.78
CA MET A 118 1.53 -16.11 11.97
C MET A 118 2.50 -15.34 12.86
N PRO A 119 3.62 -15.97 13.28
CA PRO A 119 4.65 -15.28 14.05
C PRO A 119 5.37 -14.24 13.17
N VAL A 120 5.49 -13.02 13.70
CA VAL A 120 6.27 -11.95 13.08
C VAL A 120 7.55 -11.76 13.88
N ASN A 121 8.70 -11.99 13.24
CA ASN A 121 10.00 -11.83 13.88
C ASN A 121 10.71 -10.60 13.32
N ILE A 122 10.94 -9.61 14.17
CA ILE A 122 11.61 -8.36 13.81
C ILE A 122 13.04 -8.42 14.36
N LYS A 123 14.02 -8.41 13.47
CA LYS A 123 15.44 -8.31 13.85
C LYS A 123 15.93 -6.91 13.53
N THR A 124 16.36 -6.20 14.57
CA THR A 124 17.01 -4.89 14.43
C THR A 124 18.52 -5.06 14.56
N SER A 125 19.28 -4.70 13.53
CA SER A 125 20.74 -4.61 13.61
C SER A 125 21.18 -3.15 13.62
N SER A 126 22.00 -2.79 14.62
CA SER A 126 22.49 -1.42 14.83
C SER A 126 23.82 -1.12 14.10
N VAL A 127 24.26 -1.98 13.18
CA VAL A 127 25.62 -1.90 12.62
C VAL A 127 25.58 -1.42 11.17
N CYS A 128 25.94 -0.16 10.95
CA CYS A 128 26.44 0.31 9.66
C CYS A 128 27.85 -0.26 9.48
N SER A 129 28.01 -1.29 8.67
CA SER A 129 29.33 -1.69 8.17
C SER A 129 29.24 -2.06 6.70
N SER A 130 29.96 -1.26 5.93
CA SER A 130 30.36 -1.39 4.54
C SER A 130 30.39 -2.81 3.98
N ASN A 131 29.74 -2.96 2.81
CA ASN A 131 30.00 -3.91 1.72
C ASN A 131 30.90 -5.11 2.09
N LYS A 132 30.29 -6.19 2.61
CA LYS A 132 30.82 -7.55 2.43
C LYS A 132 29.80 -8.38 1.66
N PRO A 133 30.23 -9.15 0.64
CA PRO A 133 29.38 -10.17 0.04
C PRO A 133 29.03 -11.24 1.08
N MET A 134 27.80 -11.74 1.00
CA MET A 134 27.21 -12.85 1.76
C MET A 134 28.20 -13.92 2.24
N PRO A 135 28.09 -14.37 3.49
CA PRO A 135 28.14 -15.79 3.77
C PRO A 135 26.74 -16.38 3.58
N SER A 136 26.60 -17.30 2.63
CA SER A 136 25.48 -18.25 2.58
C SER A 136 25.50 -19.08 3.85
N SER A 137 24.72 -18.67 4.85
CA SER A 137 24.58 -19.39 6.11
C SER A 137 23.38 -20.33 6.01
N THR A 138 23.65 -21.53 5.49
CA THR A 138 23.03 -22.75 5.99
C THR A 138 23.56 -23.00 7.40
N SER A 139 23.07 -22.24 8.38
CA SER A 139 23.30 -22.55 9.79
C SER A 139 22.02 -23.15 10.35
N ALA A 140 22.05 -24.47 10.49
CA ALA A 140 21.08 -25.25 11.23
C ALA A 140 21.13 -24.81 12.71
N ASP A 141 20.29 -23.86 13.07
CA ASP A 141 20.03 -23.57 14.48
C ASP A 141 19.05 -24.62 15.00
N LYS A 142 19.57 -25.57 15.77
CA LYS A 142 18.80 -26.56 16.53
C LYS A 142 18.14 -25.87 17.73
N GLY A 143 17.18 -25.00 17.44
CA GLY A 143 16.26 -24.43 18.42
C GLY A 143 14.97 -25.23 18.45
N ASN A 144 14.72 -25.91 19.55
CA ASN A 144 13.58 -26.77 19.84
C ASN A 144 12.23 -26.03 19.67
N SER A 145 11.68 -25.99 18.45
CA SER A 145 10.30 -25.58 18.21
C SER A 145 9.48 -26.82 17.87
N ASN A 146 8.68 -27.24 18.85
CA ASN A 146 7.63 -28.23 18.65
C ASN A 146 6.77 -27.79 17.45
N GLY A 147 6.55 -28.74 16.53
CA GLY A 147 6.08 -28.49 15.18
C GLY A 147 4.84 -27.62 15.08
N GLN A 148 4.98 -26.47 14.44
CA GLN A 148 3.89 -25.81 13.74
C GLN A 148 4.38 -25.44 12.34
N ARG A 149 3.84 -26.13 11.34
CA ARG A 149 3.89 -25.70 9.94
C ARG A 149 3.00 -24.46 9.84
N GLY A 150 3.61 -23.28 9.76
CA GLY A 150 2.89 -22.01 9.67
C GLY A 150 3.76 -20.98 8.96
N ASN A 151 3.11 -20.10 8.20
CA ASN A 151 3.78 -19.04 7.46
C ASN A 151 4.60 -18.18 8.42
N HIS A 152 5.89 -18.00 8.12
CA HIS A 152 6.82 -17.22 8.93
C HIS A 152 7.19 -15.92 8.20
N PHE A 153 7.07 -14.80 8.90
CA PHE A 153 7.44 -13.48 8.39
C PHE A 153 8.63 -12.93 9.18
N GLU A 154 9.75 -12.75 8.50
CA GLU A 154 10.95 -12.11 9.06
C GLU A 154 11.10 -10.70 8.49
N VAL A 155 11.17 -9.70 9.37
CA VAL A 155 11.49 -8.32 8.98
C VAL A 155 12.85 -7.96 9.55
N ARG A 156 13.76 -7.53 8.68
CA ARG A 156 15.06 -6.97 9.07
C ARG A 156 15.05 -5.48 8.82
N THR A 157 15.19 -4.72 9.90
CA THR A 157 15.13 -3.26 9.86
C THR A 157 16.39 -2.65 10.43
N THR A 158 16.90 -1.59 9.79
CA THR A 158 17.98 -0.74 10.33
C THR A 158 17.56 0.73 10.36
N ASN A 159 18.22 1.54 11.18
CA ASN A 159 18.12 3.01 11.15
C ASN A 159 16.70 3.59 11.28
N GLY A 160 15.96 3.26 12.34
CA GLY A 160 14.67 3.91 12.63
C GLY A 160 13.53 3.60 11.66
N SER A 161 13.65 2.50 10.90
CA SER A 161 12.56 2.02 10.04
C SER A 161 11.30 1.70 10.83
N ASN A 162 10.15 2.02 10.24
CA ASN A 162 8.85 1.69 10.78
C ASN A 162 8.36 0.38 10.18
N VAL A 163 7.90 -0.54 11.02
CA VAL A 163 7.27 -1.79 10.57
C VAL A 163 5.77 -1.67 10.80
N VAL A 164 4.99 -1.78 9.74
CA VAL A 164 3.53 -1.74 9.79
C VAL A 164 3.00 -3.16 9.80
N ALA A 165 2.07 -3.44 10.72
CA ALA A 165 1.43 -4.74 10.84
C ALA A 165 0.67 -5.12 9.56
N PRO A 166 0.59 -6.42 9.20
CA PRO A 166 -0.10 -6.86 8.01
C PRO A 166 -1.59 -6.55 8.10
N VAL A 167 -2.18 -6.14 6.97
CA VAL A 167 -3.64 -6.00 6.86
C VAL A 167 -4.22 -7.34 6.42
N ILE A 168 -5.07 -7.92 7.27
CA ILE A 168 -5.71 -9.20 7.01
C ILE A 168 -7.19 -8.95 6.70
N MET A 169 -7.61 -9.24 5.47
CA MET A 169 -9.02 -9.18 5.08
C MET A 169 -9.55 -10.59 4.86
N THR A 170 -10.44 -11.04 5.74
CA THR A 170 -10.98 -12.40 5.71
C THR A 170 -12.50 -12.44 5.89
N GLY A 171 -13.14 -13.46 5.31
CA GLY A 171 -14.60 -13.65 5.38
C GLY A 171 -15.08 -14.45 6.60
N LYS A 172 -14.25 -15.35 7.14
CA LYS A 172 -14.48 -16.16 8.36
C LYS A 172 -13.14 -16.67 8.88
N VAL A 173 -12.80 -16.36 10.13
CA VAL A 173 -11.58 -16.86 10.80
C VAL A 173 -11.92 -17.39 12.18
N GLY A 174 -11.22 -18.45 12.59
CA GLY A 174 -11.17 -18.90 13.98
C GLY A 174 -10.38 -17.93 14.88
N GLY A 175 -9.64 -18.44 15.85
CA GLY A 175 -8.70 -17.63 16.64
C GLY A 175 -7.54 -17.14 15.77
N ILE A 176 -7.25 -15.84 15.82
CA ILE A 176 -6.05 -15.27 15.20
C ILE A 176 -4.98 -15.14 16.29
N ASN A 177 -3.85 -15.80 16.09
CA ASN A 177 -2.66 -15.63 16.93
C ASN A 177 -1.53 -15.04 16.08
N MET A 178 -1.04 -13.86 16.48
CA MET A 178 0.07 -13.17 15.80
C MET A 178 1.10 -12.75 16.84
N PRO A 179 1.93 -13.69 17.34
CA PRO A 179 2.99 -13.32 18.27
C PRO A 179 4.04 -12.49 17.53
N ILE A 180 4.37 -11.32 18.08
CA ILE A 180 5.43 -10.45 17.59
C ILE A 180 6.65 -10.67 18.47
N ASN A 181 7.74 -11.17 17.90
CA ASN A 181 9.02 -11.33 18.58
C ASN A 181 10.00 -10.26 18.05
N ILE A 182 10.59 -9.47 18.95
CA ILE A 182 11.53 -8.41 18.58
C ILE A 182 12.89 -8.73 19.17
N ASP A 183 13.85 -9.09 18.32
CA ASP A 183 15.24 -9.35 18.72
C ASP A 183 16.09 -8.09 18.51
N GLN A 184 16.40 -7.41 19.61
CA GLN A 184 17.31 -6.27 19.63
C GLN A 184 18.74 -6.74 19.91
N SER A 185 19.50 -6.98 18.85
CA SER A 185 20.94 -7.27 18.98
C SER A 185 21.72 -5.98 19.31
N THR A 186 21.87 -5.69 20.61
CA THR A 186 22.73 -4.61 21.11
C THR A 186 24.14 -5.15 21.38
N THR A 187 25.00 -5.18 20.36
CA THR A 187 26.44 -5.33 20.59
C THR A 187 26.99 -4.00 21.10
N SER A 188 27.20 -3.91 22.40
CA SER A 188 27.80 -2.76 23.08
C SER A 188 29.26 -2.56 22.68
N SER A 189 29.52 -1.72 21.66
CA SER A 189 30.83 -1.10 21.46
C SER A 189 30.75 0.37 21.88
N ARG A 190 31.45 0.69 22.97
CA ARG A 190 31.65 2.04 23.49
C ARG A 190 32.41 2.88 22.46
N SER A 191 31.77 3.90 21.88
CA SER A 191 32.45 5.15 21.53
C SER A 191 31.48 6.32 21.67
N GLY A 192 31.88 7.29 22.49
CA GLY A 192 31.08 8.45 22.83
C GLY A 192 30.95 9.40 21.63
N GLY A 193 29.75 9.47 21.09
CA GLY A 193 29.28 10.57 20.27
C GLY A 193 27.83 10.78 20.64
N ALA A 194 27.51 11.90 21.29
CA ALA A 194 26.15 12.24 21.70
C ALA A 194 25.30 12.48 20.44
N CYS A 195 24.68 11.40 19.94
CA CYS A 195 23.59 11.46 19.01
C CYS A 195 22.31 11.44 19.85
N THR A 196 21.66 12.59 19.98
CA THR A 196 20.32 12.71 20.55
C THR A 196 19.36 11.99 19.62
N THR A 197 19.08 10.72 19.89
CA THR A 197 18.07 9.94 19.21
C THR A 197 16.69 10.47 19.61
N SER A 198 16.00 11.10 18.66
CA SER A 198 14.58 11.45 18.80
C SER A 198 13.78 10.16 18.91
N GLY A 199 13.00 10.04 19.99
CA GLY A 199 12.03 8.96 20.18
C GLY A 199 10.87 9.03 19.17
N PRO A 200 9.81 8.22 19.34
CA PRO A 200 8.71 8.12 18.37
C PRO A 200 8.15 9.52 18.15
N GLU A 201 8.43 10.08 16.98
CA GLU A 201 8.11 11.47 16.69
C GLU A 201 6.59 11.60 16.64
N LYS A 202 6.03 12.22 17.67
CA LYS A 202 4.66 12.69 17.65
C LYS A 202 4.54 13.60 16.41
N ASN A 203 3.70 13.20 15.46
CA ASN A 203 3.25 14.11 14.42
C ASN A 203 2.61 15.31 15.12
N ILE A 204 2.97 16.51 14.68
CA ILE A 204 2.42 17.73 15.25
C ILE A 204 0.91 17.72 15.04
N SER A 205 0.14 17.82 16.12
CA SER A 205 -1.31 17.92 16.01
C SER A 205 -1.69 19.26 15.38
N ILE A 206 -2.84 19.31 14.69
CA ILE A 206 -3.33 20.56 14.08
C ILE A 206 -3.42 21.68 15.12
N GLU A 207 -3.86 21.34 16.33
CA GLU A 207 -4.01 22.25 17.48
C GLU A 207 -2.65 22.81 17.95
N GLU A 208 -1.62 21.96 18.00
CA GLU A 208 -0.26 22.36 18.38
C GLU A 208 0.39 23.25 17.31
N ALA A 209 0.21 22.92 16.03
CA ALA A 209 0.68 23.73 14.92
C ALA A 209 -0.02 25.11 14.88
N ASP A 210 -1.33 25.14 15.19
CA ASP A 210 -2.10 26.38 15.22
C ASP A 210 -1.66 27.34 16.32
N ALA A 211 -1.22 26.81 17.47
CA ALA A 211 -0.67 27.61 18.57
C ALA A 211 0.72 28.18 18.24
N LEU A 212 1.55 27.40 17.53
CA LEU A 212 2.92 27.79 17.17
C LEU A 212 3.00 28.77 15.99
N VAL A 213 1.97 28.80 15.14
CA VAL A 213 1.89 29.69 13.99
C VAL A 213 0.66 30.60 14.12
N PRO A 214 0.78 31.78 14.75
CA PRO A 214 -0.35 32.71 14.89
C PRO A 214 -0.80 33.28 13.55
N ASP A 215 0.15 33.62 12.67
CA ASP A 215 -0.11 34.16 11.33
C ASP A 215 0.28 33.14 10.24
N LYS A 216 -0.72 32.33 9.86
CA LYS A 216 -0.59 31.29 8.83
C LYS A 216 -0.20 31.87 7.47
N MET A 217 -0.66 33.07 7.15
CA MET A 217 -0.37 33.71 5.88
C MET A 217 1.10 34.18 5.82
N ALA A 218 1.58 34.80 6.89
CA ALA A 218 2.99 35.19 7.00
C ALA A 218 3.90 33.96 7.00
N PHE A 219 3.50 32.89 7.68
CA PHE A 219 4.20 31.61 7.67
C PHE A 219 4.34 31.04 6.25
N LEU A 220 3.24 30.87 5.52
CA LEU A 220 3.24 30.28 4.17
C LEU A 220 4.11 31.09 3.20
N LYS A 221 4.15 32.42 3.34
CA LYS A 221 5.05 33.28 2.56
C LYS A 221 6.52 33.08 2.93
N ALA A 222 6.83 32.99 4.22
CA ALA A 222 8.19 32.80 4.70
C ALA A 222 8.75 31.40 4.37
N SER A 223 7.90 30.38 4.36
CA SER A 223 8.26 28.98 4.08
C SER A 223 8.07 28.58 2.62
N GLN A 224 7.67 29.51 1.75
CA GLN A 224 7.40 29.27 0.33
C GLN A 224 8.54 28.52 -0.40
N PRO A 225 9.84 28.90 -0.29
CA PRO A 225 10.90 28.20 -1.03
C PRO A 225 11.01 26.73 -0.61
N SER A 226 10.87 26.46 0.68
CA SER A 226 10.98 25.11 1.23
C SER A 226 9.76 24.25 0.89
N LEU A 227 8.55 24.83 0.93
CA LEU A 227 7.32 24.15 0.51
C LEU A 227 7.39 23.74 -0.96
N VAL A 228 7.82 24.64 -1.83
CA VAL A 228 7.98 24.38 -3.28
C VAL A 228 8.98 23.27 -3.57
N GLN A 229 10.02 23.13 -2.75
CA GLN A 229 11.07 22.13 -2.94
C GLN A 229 10.68 20.75 -2.37
N LYS A 230 9.98 20.73 -1.23
CA LYS A 230 9.75 19.52 -0.44
C LYS A 230 8.39 18.86 -0.69
N VAL A 231 7.36 19.64 -1.01
CA VAL A 231 6.01 19.11 -1.25
C VAL A 231 5.95 18.49 -2.65
N LYS A 232 5.68 17.19 -2.72
CA LYS A 232 5.54 16.46 -3.99
C LYS A 232 4.11 16.02 -4.26
N ASN A 233 3.30 15.81 -3.23
CA ASN A 233 1.94 15.28 -3.38
C ASN A 233 0.90 16.40 -3.57
N ILE A 234 0.93 17.07 -4.74
CA ILE A 234 0.04 18.21 -5.01
C ILE A 234 -1.40 17.77 -5.35
N GLY A 235 -1.60 16.58 -5.93
CA GLY A 235 -2.93 16.08 -6.30
C GLY A 235 -3.92 16.06 -5.14
N PRO A 236 -3.68 15.27 -4.08
CA PRO A 236 -4.53 15.22 -2.89
C PRO A 236 -4.73 16.58 -2.21
N LEU A 237 -3.66 17.39 -2.18
CA LEU A 237 -3.72 18.76 -1.65
C LEU A 237 -4.72 19.61 -2.44
N THR A 238 -4.70 19.54 -3.78
CA THR A 238 -5.63 20.29 -4.65
C THR A 238 -7.08 19.81 -4.52
N ASP A 239 -7.31 18.51 -4.35
CA ASP A 239 -8.65 17.98 -4.11
C ASP A 239 -9.24 18.48 -2.79
N GLN A 240 -8.40 18.57 -1.76
CA GLN A 240 -8.84 18.98 -0.43
C GLN A 240 -9.15 20.48 -0.32
N ILE A 241 -8.41 21.32 -1.06
CA ILE A 241 -8.66 22.77 -1.10
C ILE A 241 -9.78 23.15 -2.09
N LEU A 242 -10.19 22.22 -2.97
CA LEU A 242 -11.30 22.43 -3.88
C LEU A 242 -12.62 22.60 -3.11
N GLY A 243 -13.35 23.68 -3.39
CA GLY A 243 -14.56 24.04 -2.63
C GLY A 243 -14.27 24.62 -1.24
N ASN A 244 -13.02 24.56 -0.77
CA ASN A 244 -12.56 25.08 0.52
C ASN A 244 -11.71 26.36 0.36
N GLY A 245 -12.08 27.21 -0.59
CA GLY A 245 -11.43 28.50 -0.87
C GLY A 245 -10.87 28.63 -2.27
N PHE A 246 -10.76 27.53 -3.03
CA PHE A 246 -10.38 27.52 -4.43
C PHE A 246 -11.59 27.17 -5.30
N SER A 247 -11.76 27.89 -6.41
CA SER A 247 -12.75 27.54 -7.45
C SER A 247 -12.22 26.42 -8.35
N ASP A 248 -13.13 25.75 -9.05
CA ASP A 248 -12.79 24.72 -10.05
C ASP A 248 -11.81 25.25 -11.11
N GLU A 249 -11.96 26.51 -11.51
CA GLU A 249 -11.07 27.17 -12.47
C GLU A 249 -9.64 27.32 -11.91
N MET A 250 -9.49 27.72 -10.65
CA MET A 250 -8.19 27.86 -10.00
C MET A 250 -7.49 26.50 -9.88
N VAL A 251 -8.22 25.46 -9.45
CA VAL A 251 -7.67 24.09 -9.34
C VAL A 251 -7.27 23.53 -10.69
N SER A 252 -8.09 23.73 -11.72
CA SER A 252 -7.76 23.33 -13.10
C SER A 252 -6.49 24.03 -13.61
N ASN A 253 -6.32 25.31 -13.28
CA ASN A 253 -5.14 26.10 -13.64
C ASN A 253 -3.88 25.70 -12.86
N ILE A 254 -4.02 25.15 -11.65
CA ILE A 254 -2.91 24.54 -10.91
C ILE A 254 -2.50 23.23 -11.58
N ARG A 255 -3.46 22.33 -11.83
CA ARG A 255 -3.20 20.98 -12.38
C ARG A 255 -2.61 20.99 -13.78
N SER A 256 -2.94 22.00 -14.58
CA SER A 256 -2.43 22.14 -15.94
C SER A 256 -0.95 22.55 -16.01
N VAL A 257 -0.33 22.91 -14.88
CA VAL A 257 1.07 23.33 -14.84
C VAL A 257 1.97 22.19 -14.41
N GLU A 258 3.04 21.95 -15.17
CA GLU A 258 4.14 21.08 -14.79
C GLU A 258 5.45 21.89 -14.66
N PRO A 259 6.36 21.52 -13.75
CA PRO A 259 6.32 20.41 -12.78
C PRO A 259 5.62 20.77 -11.44
N GLU A 260 5.50 19.82 -10.51
CA GLU A 260 4.80 19.93 -9.20
C GLU A 260 5.26 21.15 -8.38
N ALA A 261 6.54 21.49 -8.45
CA ALA A 261 7.09 22.68 -7.80
C ALA A 261 6.40 23.98 -8.27
N LYS A 262 6.05 24.09 -9.56
CA LYS A 262 5.30 25.23 -10.08
C LYS A 262 3.82 25.19 -9.67
N GLN A 263 3.24 24.00 -9.53
CA GLN A 263 1.89 23.84 -9.00
C GLN A 263 1.81 24.37 -7.57
N MET A 264 2.78 24.00 -6.71
CA MET A 264 2.85 24.50 -5.34
C MET A 264 3.00 26.03 -5.27
N ARG A 265 3.80 26.63 -6.18
CA ARG A 265 3.87 28.10 -6.30
C ARG A 265 2.52 28.71 -6.62
N LYS A 266 1.77 28.15 -7.56
CA LYS A 266 0.43 28.64 -7.91
C LYS A 266 -0.56 28.52 -6.76
N ILE A 267 -0.52 27.44 -5.99
CA ILE A 267 -1.34 27.29 -4.78
C ILE A 267 -1.07 28.43 -3.81
N LEU A 268 0.21 28.72 -3.54
CA LEU A 268 0.60 29.80 -2.64
C LEU A 268 0.28 31.19 -3.20
N GLU A 269 0.29 31.36 -4.53
CA GLU A 269 -0.10 32.60 -5.21
C GLU A 269 -1.60 32.88 -5.07
N TYR A 270 -2.45 31.85 -5.24
CA TYR A 270 -3.90 31.97 -5.04
C TYR A 270 -4.30 32.10 -3.56
N THR A 271 -3.37 31.88 -2.64
CA THR A 271 -3.56 32.07 -1.19
C THR A 271 -3.52 33.56 -0.82
N THR A 272 -4.55 34.29 -1.25
CA THR A 272 -4.63 35.75 -1.14
C THR A 272 -5.25 36.24 0.18
N THR A 273 -6.11 35.42 0.80
CA THR A 273 -6.84 35.79 2.02
C THR A 273 -6.43 34.94 3.22
N LYS A 274 -6.61 35.48 4.43
CA LYS A 274 -6.32 34.75 5.68
C LYS A 274 -7.14 33.46 5.81
N SER A 275 -8.40 33.47 5.35
CA SER A 275 -9.27 32.29 5.37
C SER A 275 -8.72 31.17 4.47
N VAL A 276 -8.31 31.52 3.24
CA VAL A 276 -7.69 30.55 2.32
C VAL A 276 -6.35 30.06 2.87
N ALA A 277 -5.54 30.93 3.47
CA ALA A 277 -4.28 30.55 4.10
C ALA A 277 -4.46 29.52 5.23
N MET A 278 -5.48 29.68 6.07
CA MET A 278 -5.83 28.68 7.10
C MET A 278 -6.16 27.33 6.47
N LYS A 279 -6.97 27.31 5.41
CA LYS A 279 -7.38 26.06 4.73
C LYS A 279 -6.21 25.36 4.07
N VAL A 280 -5.35 26.11 3.38
CA VAL A 280 -4.12 25.57 2.76
C VAL A 280 -3.17 25.04 3.84
N PHE A 281 -3.03 25.74 4.97
CA PHE A 281 -2.21 25.30 6.09
C PHE A 281 -2.69 23.98 6.69
N SER A 282 -4.00 23.84 6.95
CA SER A 282 -4.59 22.58 7.44
C SER A 282 -4.41 21.45 6.43
N ALA A 283 -4.67 21.70 5.15
CA ALA A 283 -4.49 20.69 4.11
C ALA A 283 -3.02 20.24 3.99
N LEU A 284 -2.06 21.14 4.15
CA LEU A 284 -0.64 20.79 4.18
C LEU A 284 -0.26 19.94 5.40
N LEU A 285 -0.86 20.18 6.57
CA LEU A 285 -0.63 19.36 7.76
C LEU A 285 -1.13 17.93 7.58
N GLU A 286 -2.25 17.75 6.90
CA GLU A 286 -2.83 16.41 6.66
C GLU A 286 -2.07 15.63 5.58
N ASN A 287 -1.66 16.29 4.50
CA ASN A 287 -1.00 15.62 3.38
C ASN A 287 0.52 15.49 3.55
N GLU A 288 1.17 16.44 4.22
CA GLU A 288 2.64 16.52 4.35
C GLU A 288 3.07 16.84 5.80
N PRO A 289 2.67 16.00 6.79
CA PRO A 289 2.85 16.29 8.21
C PRO A 289 4.32 16.48 8.61
N TYR A 290 5.23 15.72 8.01
CA TYR A 290 6.67 15.79 8.30
C TYR A 290 7.29 17.11 7.82
N VAL A 291 6.93 17.54 6.61
CA VAL A 291 7.42 18.82 6.05
C VAL A 291 6.90 19.97 6.89
N MET A 292 5.63 19.93 7.28
CA MET A 292 5.01 20.97 8.09
C MET A 292 5.62 21.05 9.49
N LYS A 293 5.87 19.92 10.16
CA LYS A 293 6.54 19.89 11.46
C LYS A 293 7.90 20.59 11.41
N GLU A 294 8.74 20.22 10.45
CA GLU A 294 10.07 20.82 10.27
C GLU A 294 9.98 22.33 10.06
N LEU A 295 9.06 22.79 9.18
CA LEU A 295 8.90 24.20 8.87
C LEU A 295 8.31 25.01 10.04
N VAL A 296 7.37 24.45 10.80
CA VAL A 296 6.77 25.09 11.97
C VAL A 296 7.81 25.25 13.08
N GLU A 297 8.65 24.24 13.32
CA GLU A 297 9.76 24.33 14.26
C GLU A 297 10.81 25.37 13.85
N ASP A 298 11.16 25.42 12.56
CA ASP A 298 12.10 26.41 12.04
C ASP A 298 11.55 27.84 12.13
N TYR A 299 10.25 28.00 11.90
CA TYR A 299 9.57 29.27 12.05
C TYR A 299 9.53 29.71 13.51
N SER A 300 9.11 28.84 14.44
CA SER A 300 9.05 29.17 15.87
C SER A 300 10.43 29.54 16.42
N LYS A 301 11.50 28.81 16.05
CA LYS A 301 12.89 29.14 16.44
C LYS A 301 13.34 30.52 15.95
N LYS A 302 12.91 30.94 14.76
CA LYS A 302 13.25 32.25 14.18
C LYS A 302 12.52 33.40 14.88
N TYR A 303 11.29 33.19 15.33
CA TYR A 303 10.44 34.26 15.88
C TYR A 303 10.31 34.24 17.41
N SER A 304 10.80 33.20 18.10
CA SER A 304 10.85 33.12 19.57
C SER A 304 12.07 33.83 20.21
N LYS A 305 12.97 34.43 19.41
CA LYS A 305 14.16 35.16 19.89
C LYS A 305 13.97 36.68 20.02
N LYS A 306 12.73 37.17 20.17
CA LYS A 306 12.45 38.59 20.42
C LYS A 306 11.92 38.81 21.82
#